data_AF-A0A8T3XU06-F1
#
_entry.id   AF-A0A8T3XU06-F1
#
_cell.length_a   1.000
_cell.length_b   1.000
_cell.length_c   1.000
_cell.angle_alpha   90.00
_cell.angle_beta   90.00
_cell.angle_gamma   90.00
#
_symmetry.space_group_name_H-M   'P 1'
#
loop_
_entity.id
_entity.type
_entity.pdbx_description
1 polymer ?
#
loop_
_entity_poly.entity_id
_entity_poly.type
_entity_poly.pdbx_seq_one_letter_code
_entity_poly.pdbx_strand_id
1 'polypeptide(L)'
;MKPFNFKNRNAISTIIGTFFFVIVMVGAFTAFILMMQTNSNFLNTQLDTTQNEIQKIQGQFTIAAAYDDTGAVGKRLCVSVKNSGSTPLEIADLFIVNKTNNVVRQFDIDFRDAFVPASSIRQILDNQPITLRPGIHDIKVVSTSGIVQTTELKVFATSSPDPRFNVTAFAYPVNAASGQNVTIGMHVFNRMNTTLINVQPNGDPLVDPEEAVSEGFNFVTRGNITRLDPNESTMFMWEPEFVGGVGSKLEFTVRAKALVEGCTSSSYIFNEESTLVKVVPGVRKEIIAKPELF
;
A
#
# COMPACT_ATOMS: atom_id res chain seq x y z
N MET A 1 1.01 -66.04 -91.70
CA MET A 1 1.50 -65.36 -90.48
C MET A 1 0.90 -63.97 -90.42
N LYS A 2 -0.02 -63.72 -89.47
CA LYS A 2 -0.54 -62.37 -89.15
C LYS A 2 0.17 -61.90 -87.88
N PRO A 3 0.70 -60.66 -87.81
CA PRO A 3 1.29 -60.16 -86.59
C PRO A 3 0.19 -59.71 -85.62
N PHE A 4 0.32 -60.12 -84.35
CA PHE A 4 -0.46 -59.59 -83.23
C PHE A 4 -0.03 -58.14 -82.96
N ASN A 5 -0.96 -57.21 -83.12
CA ASN A 5 -0.78 -55.80 -82.76
C ASN A 5 -1.35 -55.58 -81.36
N PHE A 6 -0.49 -55.62 -80.34
CA PHE A 6 -0.89 -55.36 -78.95
C PHE A 6 -1.15 -53.86 -78.75
N LYS A 7 -2.43 -53.52 -78.60
CA LYS A 7 -2.95 -52.19 -78.27
C LYS A 7 -2.58 -51.83 -76.82
N ASN A 8 -1.36 -51.35 -76.58
CA ASN A 8 -0.78 -51.13 -75.25
C ASN A 8 -0.96 -49.69 -74.69
N ARG A 9 -1.94 -48.91 -75.17
CA ARG A 9 -2.14 -47.50 -74.77
C ARG A 9 -2.87 -47.32 -73.43
N ASN A 10 -3.60 -48.34 -72.97
CA ASN A 10 -4.40 -48.23 -71.74
C ASN A 10 -3.53 -48.35 -70.47
N ALA A 11 -2.47 -49.17 -70.49
CA ALA A 11 -1.59 -49.34 -69.33
C ALA A 11 -0.77 -48.07 -69.00
N ILE A 12 -0.35 -47.32 -70.02
CA ILE A 12 0.44 -46.08 -69.86
C ILE A 12 -0.44 -44.96 -69.26
N SER A 13 -1.71 -44.87 -69.67
CA SER A 13 -2.67 -43.92 -69.11
C SER A 13 -2.95 -44.17 -67.63
N THR A 14 -3.05 -45.45 -67.22
CA THR A 14 -3.28 -45.80 -65.81
C THR A 14 -2.07 -45.43 -64.96
N ILE A 15 -0.85 -45.68 -65.43
CA ILE A 15 0.39 -45.35 -64.69
C ILE A 15 0.51 -43.83 -64.44
N ILE A 16 0.24 -43.02 -65.46
CA ILE A 16 0.30 -41.55 -65.36
C ILE A 16 -0.80 -41.03 -64.42
N GLY A 17 -2.02 -41.56 -64.51
CA GLY A 17 -3.13 -41.19 -63.63
C GLY A 17 -2.85 -41.52 -62.16
N THR A 18 -2.28 -42.69 -61.88
CA THR A 18 -1.89 -43.07 -60.51
C THR A 18 -0.77 -42.18 -59.97
N PHE A 19 0.23 -41.84 -60.78
CA PHE A 19 1.29 -40.92 -60.36
C PHE A 19 0.75 -39.53 -60.02
N PHE A 20 -0.14 -39.00 -60.86
CA PHE A 20 -0.75 -37.69 -60.63
C PHE A 20 -1.63 -37.70 -59.36
N PHE A 21 -2.41 -38.77 -59.17
CA PHE A 21 -3.23 -38.96 -57.97
C PHE A 21 -2.38 -39.02 -56.70
N VAL A 22 -1.27 -39.76 -56.71
CA VAL A 22 -0.36 -39.84 -55.55
C VAL A 22 0.23 -38.48 -55.21
N ILE A 23 0.66 -37.69 -56.21
CA ILE A 23 1.20 -36.34 -55.98
C ILE A 23 0.13 -35.42 -55.35
N VAL A 24 -1.09 -35.45 -55.88
CA VAL A 24 -2.20 -34.65 -55.34
C VAL A 24 -2.59 -35.11 -53.94
N MET A 25 -2.61 -36.43 -53.69
CA MET A 25 -2.92 -37.02 -52.39
C MET A 25 -1.86 -36.64 -51.34
N VAL A 26 -0.58 -36.70 -51.68
CA VAL A 26 0.52 -36.25 -50.81
C VAL A 26 0.35 -34.75 -50.50
N GLY A 27 0.08 -33.92 -51.52
CA GLY A 27 -0.17 -32.49 -51.31
C GLY A 27 -1.36 -32.21 -50.39
N ALA A 28 -2.47 -32.93 -50.57
CA ALA A 28 -3.66 -32.82 -49.74
C ALA A 28 -3.38 -33.26 -48.28
N PHE A 29 -2.65 -34.35 -48.07
CA PHE A 29 -2.27 -34.79 -46.73
C PHE A 29 -1.30 -33.82 -46.05
N THR A 30 -0.33 -33.25 -46.77
CA THR A 30 0.57 -32.24 -46.21
C THR A 30 -0.22 -30.99 -45.77
N ALA A 31 -1.14 -30.50 -46.60
CA ALA A 31 -2.00 -29.38 -46.24
C ALA A 31 -2.90 -29.69 -45.02
N PHE A 32 -3.45 -30.91 -44.96
CA PHE A 32 -4.25 -31.36 -43.82
C PHE A 32 -3.44 -31.44 -42.52
N ILE A 33 -2.21 -31.97 -42.57
CA ILE A 33 -1.30 -32.03 -41.42
C ILE A 33 -0.96 -30.62 -40.93
N LEU A 34 -0.65 -29.68 -41.84
CA LEU A 34 -0.38 -28.29 -41.49
C LEU A 34 -1.60 -27.61 -40.85
N MET A 35 -2.80 -27.89 -41.35
CA MET A 35 -4.05 -27.37 -40.77
C MET A 35 -4.28 -27.93 -39.36
N MET A 36 -4.06 -29.23 -39.14
CA MET A 36 -4.15 -29.84 -37.81
C MET A 36 -3.15 -29.23 -36.82
N GLN A 37 -1.90 -29.02 -37.24
CA GLN A 37 -0.89 -28.36 -36.41
C GLN A 37 -1.30 -26.93 -36.03
N THR A 38 -1.84 -26.18 -37.00
CA THR A 38 -2.32 -24.82 -36.77
C THR A 38 -3.49 -24.79 -35.79
N ASN A 39 -4.45 -25.71 -35.94
CA ASN A 39 -5.59 -25.82 -35.01
C ASN A 39 -5.13 -26.21 -33.59
N SER A 40 -4.17 -27.13 -33.47
CA SER A 40 -3.59 -27.51 -32.17
C SER A 40 -2.94 -26.33 -31.48
N ASN A 41 -2.09 -25.58 -32.20
CA ASN A 41 -1.44 -24.38 -31.66
C ASN A 41 -2.47 -23.31 -31.25
N PHE A 42 -3.49 -23.09 -32.07
CA PHE A 42 -4.57 -22.15 -31.75
C PHE A 42 -5.33 -22.54 -30.48
N LEU A 43 -5.69 -23.82 -30.32
CA LEU A 43 -6.35 -24.31 -29.11
C LEU A 43 -5.47 -24.15 -27.88
N ASN A 44 -4.18 -24.48 -27.96
CA ASN A 44 -3.25 -24.32 -26.85
C ASN A 44 -3.14 -22.83 -26.44
N THR A 45 -2.96 -21.93 -27.40
CA THR A 45 -2.92 -20.48 -27.12
C THR A 45 -4.23 -19.96 -26.51
N GLN A 46 -5.39 -20.47 -26.95
CA GLN A 46 -6.67 -20.11 -26.35
C GLN A 46 -6.81 -20.62 -24.92
N LEU A 47 -6.36 -21.85 -24.65
CA LEU A 47 -6.36 -22.40 -23.29
C LEU A 47 -5.45 -21.58 -22.38
N ASP A 48 -4.24 -21.26 -22.82
CA ASP A 48 -3.30 -20.46 -22.04
C ASP A 48 -3.86 -19.05 -21.76
N THR A 49 -4.45 -18.41 -22.78
CA THR A 49 -5.08 -17.09 -22.62
C THR A 49 -6.26 -17.16 -21.65
N THR A 50 -7.11 -18.19 -21.76
CA THR A 50 -8.26 -18.38 -20.87
C THR A 50 -7.83 -18.64 -19.44
N GLN A 51 -6.80 -19.47 -19.24
CA GLN A 51 -6.23 -19.72 -17.92
C GLN A 51 -5.66 -18.45 -17.30
N ASN A 52 -4.95 -17.63 -18.08
CA ASN A 52 -4.47 -16.32 -17.62
C ASN A 52 -5.63 -15.38 -17.24
N GLU A 53 -6.70 -15.32 -18.03
CA GLU A 53 -7.87 -14.51 -17.68
C GLU A 53 -8.59 -15.02 -16.42
N ILE A 54 -8.71 -16.35 -16.25
CA ILE A 54 -9.24 -16.94 -15.00
C ILE A 54 -8.35 -16.56 -13.81
N GLN A 55 -7.03 -16.64 -13.96
CA GLN A 55 -6.09 -16.23 -12.92
C GLN A 55 -6.16 -14.74 -12.63
N LYS A 56 -6.40 -13.88 -13.63
CA LYS A 56 -6.64 -12.44 -13.42
C LYS A 56 -7.93 -12.19 -12.62
N ILE A 57 -8.99 -12.95 -12.90
CA ILE A 57 -10.26 -12.83 -12.18
C ILE A 57 -10.12 -13.30 -10.73
N GLN A 58 -9.35 -14.38 -10.49
CA GLN A 58 -9.12 -14.93 -9.16
C GLN A 58 -8.08 -14.13 -8.36
N GLY A 59 -7.12 -13.51 -9.04
CA GLY A 59 -6.10 -12.66 -8.44
C GLY A 59 -6.68 -11.31 -8.08
N GLN A 60 -6.88 -11.07 -6.79
CA GLN A 60 -7.24 -9.76 -6.27
C GLN A 60 -6.17 -9.35 -5.27
N PHE A 61 -5.48 -8.25 -5.53
CA PHE A 61 -4.52 -7.72 -4.59
C PHE A 61 -4.60 -6.20 -4.51
N THR A 62 -4.16 -5.67 -3.37
CA THR A 62 -4.02 -4.24 -3.14
C THR A 62 -2.59 -3.93 -2.73
N ILE A 63 -2.18 -2.69 -2.95
CA ILE A 63 -0.82 -2.25 -2.61
C ILE A 63 -0.86 -1.03 -1.70
N ALA A 64 0.07 -1.00 -0.76
CA ALA A 64 0.33 0.10 0.13
C ALA A 64 1.78 0.54 -0.05
N ALA A 65 2.05 1.85 0.01
CA ALA A 65 3.41 2.35 -0.07
C ALA A 65 3.66 3.39 1.03
N ALA A 66 4.80 3.24 1.70
CA ALA A 66 5.28 4.16 2.71
C ALA A 66 6.74 4.52 2.40
N TYR A 67 7.16 5.71 2.81
CA TYR A 67 8.54 6.13 2.65
C TYR A 67 9.03 6.70 3.96
N ASP A 68 10.09 6.11 4.51
CA ASP A 68 10.78 6.68 5.66
C ASP A 68 11.94 7.55 5.19
N ASP A 69 11.91 8.80 5.64
CA ASP A 69 12.96 9.80 5.44
C ASP A 69 13.71 10.14 6.74
N THR A 70 13.31 9.52 7.87
CA THR A 70 13.72 9.88 9.23
C THR A 70 14.72 8.91 9.89
N GLY A 71 15.01 7.75 9.28
CA GLY A 71 15.85 6.72 9.90
C GLY A 71 17.37 6.82 9.66
N ALA A 72 18.14 6.47 10.69
CA ALA A 72 19.59 6.17 10.66
C ALA A 72 19.97 5.00 9.72
N VAL A 73 18.98 4.29 9.19
CA VAL A 73 19.11 3.09 8.32
C VAL A 73 18.98 3.45 6.82
N GLY A 74 18.90 4.75 6.52
CA GLY A 74 18.83 5.30 5.17
C GLY A 74 17.39 5.38 4.66
N LYS A 75 17.17 6.32 3.73
CA LYS A 75 15.88 6.60 3.13
C LYS A 75 15.38 5.37 2.37
N ARG A 76 14.22 4.81 2.75
CA ARG A 76 13.73 3.55 2.18
C ARG A 76 12.25 3.63 1.84
N LEU A 77 11.96 3.24 0.59
CA LEU A 77 10.61 2.92 0.15
C LEU A 77 10.22 1.54 0.68
N CYS A 78 9.12 1.48 1.41
CA CYS A 78 8.39 0.24 1.65
C CYS A 78 7.20 0.16 0.69
N VAL A 79 7.05 -0.99 0.03
CA VAL A 79 5.82 -1.34 -0.70
C VAL A 79 5.30 -2.64 -0.11
N SER A 80 4.06 -2.62 0.36
CA SER A 80 3.37 -3.80 0.85
C SER A 80 2.32 -4.24 -0.15
N VAL A 81 2.26 -5.55 -0.39
CA VAL A 81 1.29 -6.20 -1.28
C VAL A 81 0.41 -7.10 -0.45
N LYS A 82 -0.90 -6.86 -0.49
CA LYS A 82 -1.92 -7.69 0.16
C LYS A 82 -2.65 -8.50 -0.89
N ASN A 83 -2.48 -9.81 -0.86
CA ASN A 83 -3.22 -10.72 -1.70
C ASN A 83 -4.55 -11.08 -1.02
N SER A 84 -5.65 -10.58 -1.58
CA SER A 84 -7.03 -10.88 -1.16
C SER A 84 -7.65 -12.02 -1.96
N GLY A 85 -6.95 -12.54 -2.97
CA GLY A 85 -7.37 -13.67 -3.78
C GLY A 85 -7.19 -15.01 -3.09
N SER A 86 -7.83 -16.05 -3.65
CA SER A 86 -7.74 -17.43 -3.17
C SER A 86 -6.50 -18.17 -3.67
N THR A 87 -5.79 -17.62 -4.66
CA THR A 87 -4.58 -18.19 -5.23
C THR A 87 -3.35 -17.37 -4.84
N PRO A 88 -2.17 -17.99 -4.66
CA PRO A 88 -0.93 -17.24 -4.50
C PRO A 88 -0.69 -16.31 -5.69
N LEU A 89 -0.09 -15.16 -5.41
CA LEU A 89 0.23 -14.13 -6.37
C LEU A 89 1.74 -14.09 -6.56
N GLU A 90 2.17 -14.00 -7.81
CA GLU A 90 3.56 -13.77 -8.17
C GLU A 90 3.70 -12.38 -8.80
N ILE A 91 4.61 -11.58 -8.26
CA ILE A 91 4.92 -10.23 -8.72
C ILE A 91 6.04 -10.31 -9.76
N ALA A 92 5.77 -9.80 -10.96
CA ALA A 92 6.74 -9.74 -12.04
C ALA A 92 7.64 -8.50 -11.89
N ASP A 93 7.01 -7.33 -11.82
CA ASP A 93 7.70 -6.05 -11.96
C ASP A 93 7.13 -4.98 -11.03
N LEU A 94 8.00 -4.04 -10.67
CA LEU A 94 7.63 -2.80 -10.00
C LEU A 94 8.05 -1.60 -10.85
N PHE A 95 7.13 -0.68 -11.09
CA PHE A 95 7.41 0.60 -11.73
C PHE A 95 7.20 1.74 -10.75
N ILE A 96 8.15 2.65 -10.71
CA ILE A 96 8.06 3.91 -9.98
C ILE A 96 8.02 5.04 -11.00
N VAL A 97 6.91 5.76 -11.04
CA VAL A 97 6.71 6.89 -11.94
C VAL A 97 6.73 8.17 -11.12
N ASN A 98 7.73 9.01 -11.30
CA ASN A 98 7.74 10.33 -10.69
C ASN A 98 6.86 11.28 -11.53
N LYS A 99 5.70 11.67 -11.00
CA LYS A 99 4.75 12.58 -11.68
C LYS A 99 5.29 13.99 -11.86
N THR A 100 6.28 14.38 -11.07
CA THR A 100 6.86 15.74 -11.09
C THR A 100 7.72 15.96 -12.32
N ASN A 101 8.42 14.93 -12.81
CA ASN A 101 9.33 15.00 -13.94
C ASN A 101 9.07 13.95 -15.03
N ASN A 102 7.99 13.17 -14.90
CA ASN A 102 7.61 12.07 -15.80
C ASN A 102 8.69 11.00 -16.02
N VAL A 103 9.60 10.82 -15.05
CA VAL A 103 10.61 9.76 -15.12
C VAL A 103 10.02 8.45 -14.61
N VAL A 104 10.12 7.41 -15.43
CA VAL A 104 9.72 6.04 -15.09
C VAL A 104 10.96 5.21 -14.83
N ARG A 105 10.96 4.41 -13.75
CA ARG A 105 11.98 3.41 -13.47
C ARG A 105 11.31 2.08 -13.18
N GLN A 106 11.77 1.04 -13.87
CA GLN A 106 11.42 -0.34 -13.60
C GLN A 106 12.43 -0.94 -12.63
N PHE A 107 11.94 -1.78 -11.73
CA PHE A 107 12.72 -2.53 -10.76
C PHE A 107 12.32 -3.99 -10.82
N ASP A 108 13.32 -4.85 -10.97
CA ASP A 108 13.15 -6.30 -10.90
C ASP A 108 13.03 -6.72 -9.44
N ILE A 109 12.02 -7.52 -9.13
CA ILE A 109 11.79 -8.01 -7.77
C ILE A 109 12.65 -9.25 -7.50
N ASP A 110 13.31 -9.30 -6.34
CA ASP A 110 14.02 -10.49 -5.89
C ASP A 110 13.03 -11.66 -5.77
N PHE A 111 13.40 -12.84 -6.29
CA PHE A 111 12.57 -14.04 -6.25
C PHE A 111 12.04 -14.36 -4.85
N ARG A 112 12.79 -14.00 -3.81
CA ARG A 112 12.37 -14.19 -2.43
C ARG A 112 11.12 -13.40 -2.15
N ASP A 113 11.01 -12.16 -2.63
CA ASP A 113 9.93 -11.22 -2.34
C ASP A 113 8.80 -11.26 -3.38
N ALA A 114 9.01 -11.93 -4.52
CA ALA A 114 8.05 -12.02 -5.62
C ALA A 114 6.78 -12.83 -5.28
N PHE A 115 6.85 -13.79 -4.37
CA PHE A 115 5.71 -14.67 -4.05
C PHE A 115 4.92 -14.19 -2.83
N VAL A 116 3.62 -13.94 -3.02
CA VAL A 116 2.67 -13.54 -1.97
C VAL A 116 1.58 -14.59 -1.82
N PRO A 117 1.58 -15.38 -0.73
CA PRO A 117 0.54 -16.39 -0.47
C PRO A 117 -0.88 -15.81 -0.47
N ALA A 118 -1.88 -16.67 -0.69
CA ALA A 118 -3.29 -16.30 -0.62
C ALA A 118 -3.65 -15.74 0.76
N SER A 119 -4.52 -14.72 0.80
CA SER A 119 -4.99 -14.05 2.03
C SER A 119 -3.87 -13.53 2.94
N SER A 120 -2.72 -13.17 2.38
CA SER A 120 -1.55 -12.70 3.13
C SER A 120 -1.07 -11.33 2.68
N ILE A 121 -0.26 -10.70 3.53
CA ILE A 121 0.36 -9.41 3.27
C ILE A 121 1.86 -9.59 3.30
N ARG A 122 2.56 -9.00 2.34
CA ARG A 122 4.01 -9.10 2.24
C ARG A 122 4.65 -7.80 1.79
N GLN A 123 5.74 -7.42 2.47
CA GLN A 123 6.62 -6.36 1.98
C GLN A 123 7.44 -6.85 0.80
N ILE A 124 7.45 -6.08 -0.28
CA ILE A 124 8.38 -6.24 -1.39
C ILE A 124 9.49 -5.19 -1.27
N LEU A 125 10.65 -5.44 -1.91
CA LEU A 125 11.85 -4.60 -1.84
C LEU A 125 12.57 -4.55 -0.49
N ASP A 126 12.29 -5.48 0.43
CA ASP A 126 12.97 -5.47 1.74
C ASP A 126 14.50 -5.62 1.60
N ASN A 127 14.93 -6.38 0.58
CA ASN A 127 16.33 -6.61 0.25
C ASN A 127 16.94 -5.55 -0.69
N GLN A 128 16.15 -4.63 -1.22
CA GLN A 128 16.58 -3.65 -2.24
C GLN A 128 16.11 -2.23 -1.87
N PRO A 129 16.91 -1.49 -1.07
CA PRO A 129 16.50 -0.17 -0.62
C PRO A 129 16.47 0.82 -1.80
N ILE A 130 15.29 1.38 -2.07
CA ILE A 130 15.09 2.43 -3.06
C ILE A 130 14.96 3.78 -2.36
N THR A 131 15.77 4.74 -2.81
CA THR A 131 15.68 6.14 -2.39
C THR A 131 14.85 6.93 -3.39
N LEU A 132 13.94 7.76 -2.89
CA LEU A 132 13.08 8.61 -3.71
C LEU A 132 13.45 10.08 -3.47
N ARG A 133 13.27 10.90 -4.51
CA ARG A 133 13.34 12.36 -4.35
C ARG A 133 12.01 12.86 -3.79
N PRO A 134 11.96 13.99 -3.07
CA PRO A 134 10.70 14.62 -2.72
C PRO A 134 9.84 14.89 -3.97
N GLY A 135 8.54 14.64 -3.87
CA GLY A 135 7.60 14.75 -4.99
C GLY A 135 6.52 13.67 -4.96
N ILE A 136 5.64 13.71 -5.95
CA ILE A 136 4.55 12.74 -6.09
C ILE A 136 5.01 11.60 -7.00
N HIS A 137 4.84 10.36 -6.54
CA HIS A 137 5.25 9.15 -7.23
C HIS A 137 4.06 8.20 -7.34
N ASP A 138 3.84 7.63 -8.51
CA ASP A 138 2.96 6.47 -8.66
C ASP A 138 3.81 5.21 -8.55
N ILE A 139 3.47 4.38 -7.57
CA ILE A 139 4.03 3.05 -7.39
C ILE A 139 3.10 2.07 -8.08
N LYS A 140 3.58 1.40 -9.13
CA LYS A 140 2.81 0.40 -9.88
C LYS A 140 3.42 -0.98 -9.71
N VAL A 141 2.61 -1.93 -9.29
CA VAL A 141 3.01 -3.33 -9.12
C VAL A 141 2.29 -4.15 -10.17
N VAL A 142 3.03 -5.01 -10.89
CA VAL A 142 2.53 -5.86 -11.96
C VAL A 142 2.72 -7.32 -11.58
N SER A 143 1.67 -8.13 -11.64
CA SER A 143 1.76 -9.58 -11.44
C SER A 143 2.16 -10.30 -12.73
N THR A 144 2.66 -11.53 -12.61
CA THR A 144 2.93 -12.41 -13.78
C THR A 144 1.66 -12.74 -14.56
N SER A 145 0.51 -12.75 -13.89
CA SER A 145 -0.82 -12.86 -14.53
C SER A 145 -1.26 -11.57 -15.25
N GLY A 146 -0.52 -10.47 -15.16
CA GLY A 146 -0.80 -9.21 -15.86
C GLY A 146 -1.81 -8.30 -15.16
N ILE A 147 -2.08 -8.51 -13.87
CA ILE A 147 -2.86 -7.58 -13.04
C ILE A 147 -1.94 -6.43 -12.62
N VAL A 148 -2.43 -5.20 -12.77
CA VAL A 148 -1.68 -3.99 -12.41
C VAL A 148 -2.41 -3.26 -11.30
N GLN A 149 -1.70 -2.96 -10.22
CA GLN A 149 -2.19 -2.08 -9.15
C GLN A 149 -1.31 -0.85 -9.05
N THR A 150 -1.92 0.31 -8.77
CA THR A 150 -1.21 1.58 -8.64
C THR A 150 -1.62 2.27 -7.34
N THR A 151 -0.65 2.80 -6.60
CA THR A 151 -0.89 3.66 -5.45
C THR A 151 -0.04 4.93 -5.57
N GLU A 152 -0.60 6.05 -5.15
CA GLU A 152 0.09 7.32 -5.15
C GLU A 152 0.82 7.53 -3.81
N LEU A 153 2.13 7.73 -3.89
CA LEU A 153 3.01 8.03 -2.78
C LEU A 153 3.52 9.47 -2.93
N LYS A 154 3.17 10.32 -1.97
CA LYS A 154 3.79 11.63 -1.84
C LYS A 154 4.99 11.52 -0.90
N VAL A 155 6.17 11.80 -1.44
CA VAL A 155 7.42 11.87 -0.67
C VAL A 155 7.64 13.32 -0.30
N PHE A 156 7.69 13.60 0.99
CA PHE A 156 7.92 14.94 1.50
C PHE A 156 9.42 15.23 1.61
N ALA A 157 9.78 16.52 1.66
CA ALA A 157 11.12 16.89 2.07
C ALA A 157 11.32 16.52 3.55
N THR A 158 12.55 16.18 3.93
CA THR A 158 12.96 15.86 5.30
C THR A 158 12.31 16.84 6.26
N SER A 159 11.60 16.32 7.28
CA SER A 159 10.90 17.05 8.36
C SER A 159 9.51 17.66 8.07
N SER A 160 8.84 17.34 6.97
CA SER A 160 7.44 17.76 6.78
C SER A 160 6.47 16.67 7.25
N PRO A 161 5.40 17.03 7.99
CA PRO A 161 4.36 16.09 8.40
C PRO A 161 3.65 15.46 7.18
N ASP A 162 3.31 14.17 7.27
CA ASP A 162 2.53 13.49 6.21
C ASP A 162 1.04 13.83 6.37
N PRO A 163 0.43 14.60 5.45
CA PRO A 163 -0.98 14.99 5.50
C PRO A 163 -1.95 13.81 5.35
N ARG A 164 -1.47 12.62 4.96
CA ARG A 164 -2.27 11.38 4.89
C ARG A 164 -2.40 10.70 6.25
N PHE A 165 -1.58 11.09 7.23
CA PHE A 165 -1.69 10.69 8.63
C PHE A 165 -1.93 11.94 9.46
N ASN A 166 -3.19 12.32 9.67
CA ASN A 166 -3.51 13.61 10.26
C ASN A 166 -3.49 13.56 11.79
N VAL A 167 -2.80 14.50 12.41
CA VAL A 167 -2.76 14.68 13.87
C VAL A 167 -3.36 16.03 14.19
N THR A 168 -4.25 16.08 15.18
CA THR A 168 -4.80 17.33 15.70
C THR A 168 -4.67 17.36 17.20
N ALA A 169 -4.12 18.45 17.72
CA ALA A 169 -3.94 18.70 19.14
C ALA A 169 -5.10 19.54 19.68
N PHE A 170 -5.55 19.25 20.89
CA PHE A 170 -6.45 20.11 21.62
C PHE A 170 -6.21 20.06 23.12
N ALA A 171 -6.68 21.08 23.82
CA ALA A 171 -6.57 21.15 25.27
C ALA A 171 -7.90 21.60 25.88
N TYR A 172 -8.25 20.99 27.01
CA TYR A 172 -9.47 21.31 27.75
C TYR A 172 -9.20 21.33 29.27
N PRO A 173 -9.57 22.40 29.98
CA PRO A 173 -10.09 23.67 29.45
C PRO A 173 -8.98 24.49 28.75
N VAL A 174 -9.35 25.30 27.75
CA VAL A 174 -8.42 26.24 27.07
C VAL A 174 -7.90 27.35 27.99
N ASN A 175 -8.57 27.53 29.12
CA ASN A 175 -8.26 28.48 30.17
C ASN A 175 -8.18 27.71 31.49
N ALA A 176 -6.99 27.61 32.08
CA ALA A 176 -6.76 26.90 33.33
C ALA A 176 -6.15 27.83 34.38
N ALA A 177 -6.51 27.61 35.64
CA ALA A 177 -5.81 28.24 36.76
C ALA A 177 -4.60 27.38 37.17
N SER A 178 -3.60 28.00 37.81
CA SER A 178 -2.49 27.26 38.42
C SER A 178 -3.02 26.25 39.44
N GLY A 179 -2.47 25.03 39.43
CA GLY A 179 -2.87 23.87 40.25
C GLY A 179 -4.10 23.12 39.72
N GLN A 180 -4.53 23.34 38.47
CA GLN A 180 -5.61 22.59 37.85
C GLN A 180 -5.08 21.58 36.83
N ASN A 181 -5.72 20.42 36.78
CA ASN A 181 -5.46 19.44 35.72
C ASN A 181 -6.05 19.95 34.40
N VAL A 182 -5.25 19.86 33.35
CA VAL A 182 -5.68 20.16 31.98
C VAL A 182 -5.62 18.88 31.18
N THR A 183 -6.69 18.54 30.48
CA THR A 183 -6.69 17.42 29.55
C THR A 183 -6.07 17.87 28.23
N ILE A 184 -4.99 17.23 27.82
CA ILE A 184 -4.41 17.38 26.49
C ILE A 184 -4.86 16.20 25.66
N GLY A 185 -5.49 16.49 24.52
CA GLY A 185 -5.97 15.52 23.56
C GLY A 185 -5.13 15.54 22.29
N MET A 186 -4.83 14.35 21.78
CA MET A 186 -4.31 14.13 20.44
C MET A 186 -5.30 13.25 19.68
N HIS A 187 -5.94 13.81 18.66
CA HIS A 187 -6.78 13.04 17.74
C HIS A 187 -5.96 12.69 16.50
N VAL A 188 -5.96 11.40 16.16
CA VAL A 188 -5.19 10.84 15.05
C VAL A 188 -6.17 10.23 14.06
N PHE A 189 -6.09 10.63 12.79
CA PHE A 189 -7.00 10.21 11.73
C PHE A 189 -6.24 9.64 10.53
N ASN A 190 -6.61 8.43 10.12
CA ASN A 190 -6.05 7.76 8.96
C ASN A 190 -6.74 8.22 7.67
N ARG A 191 -6.08 9.08 6.88
CA ARG A 191 -6.54 9.50 5.55
C ARG A 191 -5.99 8.64 4.42
N MET A 192 -5.18 7.62 4.72
CA MET A 192 -4.68 6.70 3.72
C MET A 192 -5.76 5.71 3.30
N ASN A 193 -5.61 5.18 2.10
CA ASN A 193 -6.41 4.06 1.59
C ASN A 193 -5.95 2.70 2.17
N THR A 194 -5.05 2.72 3.16
CA THR A 194 -4.41 1.53 3.73
C THR A 194 -4.53 1.55 5.24
N THR A 195 -4.59 0.36 5.84
CA THR A 195 -4.58 0.21 7.29
C THR A 195 -3.24 0.65 7.87
N LEU A 196 -3.31 1.34 8.99
CA LEU A 196 -2.18 1.61 9.88
C LEU A 196 -2.18 0.66 11.07
N ILE A 197 -0.99 0.21 11.44
CA ILE A 197 -0.71 -0.61 12.62
C ILE A 197 0.30 0.09 13.54
N ASN A 198 0.39 -0.34 14.79
CA ASN A 198 1.19 0.28 15.84
C ASN A 198 1.01 1.80 15.95
N VAL A 199 -0.23 2.28 15.79
CA VAL A 199 -0.59 3.69 15.98
C VAL A 199 -0.42 4.05 17.45
N GLN A 200 0.42 5.03 17.76
CA GLN A 200 0.67 5.42 19.14
C GLN A 200 1.28 6.83 19.23
N PRO A 201 1.25 7.46 20.41
CA PRO A 201 2.05 8.64 20.66
C PRO A 201 3.55 8.37 20.47
N ASN A 202 4.24 9.35 19.93
CA ASN A 202 5.69 9.31 19.77
C ASN A 202 6.36 10.08 20.92
N GLY A 203 6.24 9.51 22.13
CA GLY A 203 6.67 10.15 23.37
C GLY A 203 5.53 10.95 24.04
N ASP A 204 5.87 11.58 25.15
CA ASP A 204 4.96 12.48 25.86
C ASP A 204 4.81 13.82 25.11
N PRO A 205 3.71 14.56 25.33
CA PRO A 205 3.56 15.90 24.79
C PRO A 205 4.73 16.80 25.20
N LEU A 206 5.23 17.60 24.26
CA LEU A 206 6.19 18.65 24.58
C LEU A 206 5.44 19.91 24.99
N VAL A 207 5.92 20.63 26.00
CA VAL A 207 5.34 21.90 26.42
C VAL A 207 6.37 23.01 26.42
N ASP A 208 5.99 24.18 25.93
CA ASP A 208 6.79 25.41 25.99
C ASP A 208 6.00 26.53 26.70
N PRO A 209 6.50 27.10 27.81
CA PRO A 209 7.72 26.69 28.54
C PRO A 209 7.54 25.41 29.35
N GLU A 210 8.58 24.59 29.42
CA GLU A 210 8.60 23.28 30.11
C GLU A 210 8.25 23.39 31.61
N GLU A 211 8.74 24.44 32.27
CA GLU A 211 8.57 24.70 33.71
C GLU A 211 7.10 24.97 34.13
N ALA A 212 6.20 25.18 33.17
CA ALA A 212 4.83 25.54 33.46
C ALA A 212 3.90 24.33 33.70
N VAL A 213 4.44 23.11 33.64
CA VAL A 213 3.71 21.87 33.89
C VAL A 213 4.42 21.06 34.97
N SER A 214 3.67 20.42 35.86
CA SER A 214 4.23 19.50 36.86
C SER A 214 4.96 18.33 36.17
N GLU A 215 5.98 17.77 36.81
CA GLU A 215 6.65 16.56 36.29
C GLU A 215 5.64 15.40 36.12
N GLY A 216 5.29 15.08 34.87
CA GLY A 216 4.52 13.89 34.53
C GLY A 216 3.30 14.17 33.64
N PHE A 217 3.29 13.54 32.46
CA PHE A 217 2.10 13.44 31.62
C PHE A 217 1.41 12.10 31.91
N ASN A 218 0.47 12.10 32.87
CA ASN A 218 -0.31 10.90 33.14
C ASN A 218 -1.12 10.52 31.91
N PHE A 219 -0.75 9.43 31.24
CA PHE A 219 -1.46 8.91 30.08
C PHE A 219 -2.79 8.28 30.50
N VAL A 220 -3.89 8.83 30.01
CA VAL A 220 -5.25 8.48 30.47
C VAL A 220 -5.97 7.53 29.52
N THR A 221 -5.57 7.48 28.24
CA THR A 221 -6.23 6.63 27.25
C THR A 221 -6.11 5.16 27.62
N ARG A 222 -7.27 4.52 27.88
CA ARG A 222 -7.35 3.10 28.18
C ARG A 222 -7.41 2.28 26.89
N GLY A 223 -6.45 1.37 26.72
CA GLY A 223 -6.43 0.39 25.64
C GLY A 223 -5.26 0.61 24.67
N ASN A 224 -4.77 -0.50 24.12
CA ASN A 224 -3.75 -0.48 23.07
C ASN A 224 -4.44 -0.27 21.72
N ILE A 225 -4.70 0.98 21.34
CA ILE A 225 -5.25 1.27 20.02
C ILE A 225 -4.11 1.21 19.00
N THR A 226 -3.82 0.01 18.52
CA THR A 226 -2.70 -0.23 17.61
C THR A 226 -3.11 -0.20 16.15
N ARG A 227 -4.39 -0.29 15.80
CA ARG A 227 -4.85 -0.41 14.41
C ARG A 227 -5.84 0.70 14.04
N LEU A 228 -5.67 1.29 12.86
CA LEU A 228 -6.63 2.20 12.22
C LEU A 228 -6.83 1.75 10.78
N ASP A 229 -8.03 1.29 10.44
CA ASP A 229 -8.41 1.06 9.05
C ASP A 229 -8.63 2.41 8.32
N PRO A 230 -8.77 2.42 6.98
CA PRO A 230 -8.96 3.66 6.23
C PRO A 230 -10.15 4.49 6.73
N ASN A 231 -9.94 5.79 6.91
CA ASN A 231 -10.93 6.74 7.45
C ASN A 231 -11.36 6.47 8.90
N GLU A 232 -10.59 5.72 9.66
CA GLU A 232 -10.78 5.61 11.11
C GLU A 232 -9.94 6.64 11.88
N SER A 233 -10.37 6.93 13.10
CA SER A 233 -9.59 7.74 14.04
C SER A 233 -9.52 7.12 15.42
N THR A 234 -8.46 7.51 16.14
CA THR A 234 -8.29 7.26 17.56
C THR A 234 -7.94 8.55 18.28
N MET A 235 -8.01 8.51 19.61
CA MET A 235 -7.68 9.63 20.46
C MET A 235 -6.82 9.22 21.65
N PHE A 236 -5.77 10.00 21.89
CA PHE A 236 -4.84 9.86 23.00
C PHE A 236 -4.99 11.05 23.94
N MET A 237 -4.97 10.81 25.26
CA MET A 237 -5.19 11.83 26.28
C MET A 237 -4.14 11.78 27.37
N TRP A 238 -3.74 12.96 27.83
CA TRP A 238 -2.90 13.15 29.02
C TRP A 238 -3.55 14.17 29.95
N GLU A 239 -3.31 14.01 31.25
CA GLU A 239 -3.79 14.95 32.29
C GLU A 239 -2.61 15.47 33.14
N PRO A 240 -1.79 16.37 32.60
CA PRO A 240 -0.82 17.09 33.42
C PRO A 240 -1.47 18.08 34.38
N GLU A 241 -0.83 18.32 35.51
CA GLU A 241 -1.16 19.43 36.41
C GLU A 241 -0.44 20.71 35.93
N PHE A 242 -1.21 21.78 35.81
CA PHE A 242 -0.71 23.03 35.29
C PHE A 242 -0.19 23.95 36.40
N VAL A 243 1.08 24.39 36.35
CA VAL A 243 1.75 25.17 37.43
C VAL A 243 2.25 26.55 37.00
N GLY A 244 2.00 26.97 35.77
CA GLY A 244 2.48 28.26 35.26
C GLY A 244 1.77 29.49 35.85
N GLY A 245 2.48 30.62 35.79
CA GLY A 245 1.98 31.92 36.26
C GLY A 245 0.78 32.46 35.47
N VAL A 246 -0.02 33.31 36.12
CA VAL A 246 -1.20 33.96 35.52
C VAL A 246 -0.81 34.78 34.30
N GLY A 247 -1.55 34.63 33.19
CA GLY A 247 -1.28 35.32 31.93
C GLY A 247 -0.26 34.64 31.02
N SER A 248 0.38 33.56 31.46
CA SER A 248 1.25 32.74 30.61
C SER A 248 0.46 32.07 29.48
N LYS A 249 1.15 31.87 28.36
CA LYS A 249 0.68 31.05 27.24
C LYS A 249 1.55 29.82 27.17
N LEU A 250 0.93 28.69 26.86
CA LEU A 250 1.58 27.40 26.80
C LEU A 250 1.29 26.81 25.46
N GLU A 251 2.32 26.31 24.81
CA GLU A 251 2.17 25.56 23.58
C GLU A 251 2.44 24.10 23.87
N PHE A 252 1.45 23.25 23.61
CA PHE A 252 1.60 21.80 23.69
C PHE A 252 1.77 21.26 22.29
N THR A 253 2.86 20.53 22.05
CA THR A 253 3.10 19.80 20.81
C THR A 253 2.92 18.31 21.05
N VAL A 254 1.99 17.70 20.33
CA VAL A 254 1.75 16.25 20.38
C VAL A 254 2.27 15.60 19.11
N ARG A 255 2.84 14.40 19.24
CA ARG A 255 3.44 13.67 18.12
C ARG A 255 2.85 12.28 18.07
N ALA A 256 2.47 11.84 16.88
CA ALA A 256 2.04 10.47 16.64
C ALA A 256 2.96 9.76 15.66
N LYS A 257 3.07 8.45 15.83
CA LYS A 257 3.70 7.55 14.87
C LYS A 257 2.78 6.39 14.54
N ALA A 258 2.88 5.92 13.30
CA ALA A 258 2.16 4.75 12.82
C ALA A 258 2.99 4.01 11.78
N LEU A 259 2.68 2.73 11.58
CA LEU A 259 3.30 1.88 10.58
C LEU A 259 2.25 1.45 9.55
N VAL A 260 2.57 1.47 8.26
CA VAL A 260 1.67 0.93 7.24
C VAL A 260 1.62 -0.59 7.36
N GLU A 261 0.41 -1.18 7.31
CA GLU A 261 0.23 -2.62 7.44
C GLU A 261 1.10 -3.37 6.41
N GLY A 262 1.89 -4.32 6.90
CA GLY A 262 2.77 -5.12 6.06
C GLY A 262 4.07 -4.43 5.62
N CYS A 263 4.41 -3.28 6.20
CA CYS A 263 5.78 -2.74 6.21
C CYS A 263 6.51 -3.13 7.51
N THR A 264 7.84 -3.23 7.48
CA THR A 264 8.68 -3.49 8.66
C THR A 264 8.88 -2.23 9.51
N SER A 265 9.34 -2.40 10.75
CA SER A 265 9.54 -1.38 11.80
C SER A 265 10.46 -0.20 11.45
N SER A 266 10.98 -0.13 10.23
CA SER A 266 11.73 1.01 9.71
C SER A 266 10.88 2.01 8.93
N SER A 267 9.60 1.72 8.66
CA SER A 267 8.75 2.55 7.78
C SER A 267 7.69 3.36 8.53
N TYR A 268 8.08 4.03 9.61
CA TYR A 268 7.14 4.84 10.39
C TYR A 268 6.74 6.11 9.64
N ILE A 269 5.45 6.45 9.72
CA ILE A 269 4.92 7.74 9.32
C ILE A 269 4.76 8.58 10.59
N PHE A 270 5.17 9.85 10.50
CA PHE A 270 5.14 10.80 11.61
C PHE A 270 4.31 12.03 11.24
N ASN A 271 3.58 12.54 12.23
CA ASN A 271 2.94 13.85 12.16
C ASN A 271 2.88 14.46 13.58
N GLU A 272 2.93 15.78 13.64
CA GLU A 272 2.90 16.57 14.86
C GLU A 272 2.00 17.78 14.67
N GLU A 273 1.36 18.23 15.75
CA GLU A 273 0.53 19.43 15.77
C GLU A 273 0.66 20.11 17.14
N SER A 274 0.52 21.43 17.17
CA SER A 274 0.55 22.21 18.42
C SER A 274 -0.78 22.86 18.77
N THR A 275 -1.02 23.07 20.07
CA THR A 275 -2.20 23.76 20.59
C THR A 275 -1.86 24.68 21.75
N LEU A 276 -2.66 25.73 21.96
CA LEU A 276 -2.38 26.78 22.94
C LEU A 276 -3.34 26.73 24.14
N VAL A 277 -2.79 26.84 25.35
CA VAL A 277 -3.54 27.03 26.60
C VAL A 277 -3.15 28.35 27.24
N LYS A 278 -4.12 29.07 27.79
CA LYS A 278 -3.91 30.34 28.50
C LYS A 278 -4.15 30.18 29.99
N VAL A 279 -3.28 30.80 30.79
CA VAL A 279 -3.46 30.83 32.24
C VAL A 279 -4.32 32.02 32.63
N VAL A 280 -5.42 31.74 33.32
CA VAL A 280 -6.40 32.75 33.73
C VAL A 280 -6.39 32.87 35.26
N PRO A 281 -6.61 34.07 35.83
CA PRO A 281 -6.73 34.22 37.27
C PRO A 281 -7.80 33.25 37.83
N GLY A 282 -7.41 32.40 38.78
CA GLY A 282 -8.31 31.43 39.37
C GLY A 282 -9.39 32.11 40.19
N VAL A 283 -10.62 32.17 39.67
CA VAL A 283 -11.80 32.30 40.53
C VAL A 283 -12.21 30.87 40.88
N ARG A 284 -12.00 30.44 42.13
CA ARG A 284 -12.72 29.28 42.68
C ARG A 284 -14.22 29.64 42.62
N LYS A 285 -14.90 29.29 41.52
CA LYS A 285 -16.35 29.14 41.57
C LYS A 285 -16.62 27.86 42.34
N GLU A 286 -16.75 28.01 43.65
CA GLU A 286 -17.46 27.05 44.48
C GLU A 286 -18.82 26.85 43.80
N ILE A 287 -19.01 25.70 43.13
CA ILE A 287 -20.33 25.31 42.65
C ILE A 287 -21.11 24.97 43.91
N ILE A 288 -21.71 25.98 44.54
CA ILE A 288 -22.70 25.80 45.58
C ILE A 288 -23.92 25.22 44.85
N ALA A 289 -23.99 23.90 44.76
CA ALA A 289 -25.22 23.21 44.42
C ALA A 289 -26.21 23.53 45.54
N LYS A 290 -27.10 24.50 45.31
CA LYS A 290 -28.30 24.63 46.12
C LYS A 290 -29.18 23.42 45.78
N PRO A 291 -29.51 22.54 46.73
CA PRO A 291 -30.55 21.54 46.49
C PRO A 291 -31.87 22.29 46.31
N GLU A 292 -32.41 22.26 45.10
CA GLU A 292 -33.82 22.61 44.90
C GLU A 292 -34.64 21.52 45.61
N LEU A 293 -35.37 21.96 46.64
CA LEU A 293 -36.39 21.17 47.33
C LEU A 293 -37.51 20.89 46.33
N PHE A 294 -37.77 19.60 46.08
CA PHE A 294 -39.08 19.14 45.63
C PHE A 294 -40.07 19.20 46.80
#